data_AF-T0UMZ5-F1
#
_entry.id   AF-T0UMZ5-F1
#
_cell.length_a   1.000
_cell.length_b   1.000
_cell.length_c   1.000
_cell.angle_alpha   90.00
_cell.angle_beta   90.00
_cell.angle_gamma   90.00
#
_symmetry.space_group_name_H-M   'P 1'
#
loop_
_entity.id
_entity.type
_entity.pdbx_description
1 polymer ?
#
loop_
_entity_poly.entity_id
_entity_poly.type
_entity_poly.pdbx_seq_one_letter_code
_entity_poly.pdbx_strand_id
1 'polypeptide(L)'
;MKNQDPLRGRDHRSPLEIIDLGDVEKLMLKQQGYTPDDIPADGVRVDLRRNSNISTGGDSIDVTNIMPDDYKTLAAQMAGAVGAWVCGVDLIIPDKTLPASKENPNCACIELNFNPAIYLHTYCHEGPGQALTPKILAKLFPEL
;
A
#
# COMPACT_ATOMS: atom_id res chain seq x y z
N MET A 1 -1.20 10.36 19.37
CA MET A 1 -1.11 8.89 19.23
C MET A 1 -1.44 8.52 17.78
N LYS A 2 -0.41 8.29 16.96
CA LYS A 2 -0.37 7.66 15.61
C LYS A 2 1.05 7.85 15.10
N ASN A 3 1.53 9.09 15.12
CA ASN A 3 2.96 9.46 14.95
C ASN A 3 3.91 8.96 16.06
N GLN A 4 3.39 8.30 17.09
CA GLN A 4 4.19 7.65 18.14
C GLN A 4 4.51 6.19 17.79
N ASP A 5 3.91 5.67 16.71
CA ASP A 5 4.28 4.38 16.14
C ASP A 5 5.76 4.40 15.75
N PRO A 6 6.59 3.45 16.24
CA PRO A 6 8.02 3.41 15.92
C PRO A 6 8.32 3.20 14.43
N LEU A 7 7.34 2.74 13.65
CA LEU A 7 7.46 2.61 12.19
C LEU A 7 7.31 3.96 11.47
N ARG A 8 6.85 5.01 12.15
CA ARG A 8 6.74 6.37 11.60
C ARG A 8 7.96 7.20 11.90
N GLY A 9 8.54 7.76 10.85
CA GLY A 9 9.70 8.62 10.90
C GLY A 9 9.63 9.72 9.86
N ARG A 10 10.79 10.24 9.46
CA ARG A 10 10.93 11.28 8.45
C ARG A 10 11.96 10.87 7.40
N ASP A 11 11.96 11.60 6.29
CA ASP A 11 12.97 11.54 5.23
C ASP A 11 13.06 10.17 4.54
N HIS A 12 11.97 9.39 4.48
CA HIS A 12 11.92 8.08 3.84
C HIS A 12 12.90 7.06 4.45
N ARG A 13 13.27 7.25 5.72
CA ARG A 13 14.17 6.34 6.48
C ARG A 13 13.43 5.32 7.35
N SER A 14 12.11 5.35 7.33
CA SER A 14 11.22 4.47 8.06
C SER A 14 10.13 3.93 7.14
N PRO A 15 9.48 2.79 7.48
CA PRO A 15 8.43 2.23 6.64
C PRO A 15 7.23 3.15 6.41
N LEU A 16 6.88 3.97 7.40
CA LEU A 16 5.78 4.93 7.34
C LEU A 16 6.31 6.35 7.59
N GLU A 17 5.61 7.36 7.10
CA GLU A 17 5.90 8.76 7.40
C GLU A 17 5.02 9.31 8.52
N ILE A 18 5.57 10.30 9.21
CA ILE A 18 4.82 11.12 10.15
C ILE A 18 3.74 11.91 9.41
N ILE A 19 2.57 11.99 10.03
CA ILE A 19 1.47 12.85 9.59
C ILE A 19 1.74 14.27 10.11
N ASP A 20 1.91 15.22 9.20
CA ASP A 20 2.01 16.64 9.54
C ASP A 20 0.65 17.32 9.37
N LEU A 21 0.37 18.34 10.18
CA LEU A 21 -0.86 19.14 10.08
C LEU A 21 -0.55 20.49 9.40
N GLY A 22 -0.13 20.41 8.14
CA GLY A 22 0.20 21.56 7.30
C GLY A 22 -1.01 22.23 6.69
N ASP A 23 -0.78 23.14 5.75
CA ASP A 23 -1.85 23.93 5.11
C ASP A 23 -2.80 23.06 4.27
N VAL A 24 -2.27 22.00 3.64
CA VAL A 24 -3.07 21.05 2.86
C VAL A 24 -3.99 20.25 3.76
N GLU A 25 -3.48 19.73 4.88
CA GLU A 25 -4.28 18.97 5.85
C GLU A 25 -5.34 19.85 6.51
N LYS A 26 -4.99 21.09 6.88
CA LYS A 26 -5.96 22.07 7.41
C LYS A 26 -7.05 22.41 6.39
N LEU A 27 -6.70 22.53 5.11
CA LEU A 27 -7.70 22.72 4.06
C LEU A 27 -8.63 21.51 3.94
N MET A 28 -8.09 20.28 4.04
CA MET A 28 -8.88 19.06 4.01
C MET A 28 -9.83 18.95 5.21
N LEU A 29 -9.37 19.30 6.41
CA LEU A 29 -10.23 19.40 7.60
C LEU A 29 -11.38 20.38 7.35
N LYS A 30 -11.06 21.59 6.87
CA LYS A 30 -12.06 22.63 6.60
C LYS A 30 -13.10 22.18 5.57
N GLN A 31 -12.69 21.45 4.52
CA GLN A 31 -13.62 20.91 3.52
C GLN A 31 -14.59 19.88 4.10
N GLN A 32 -14.20 19.17 5.16
CA GLN A 32 -15.06 18.24 5.91
C GLN A 32 -15.82 18.91 7.05
N GLY A 33 -15.68 20.24 7.24
CA GLY A 33 -16.34 20.99 8.31
C GLY A 33 -15.63 20.95 9.66
N TYR A 34 -14.36 20.51 9.69
CA TYR A 34 -13.54 20.44 10.91
C TYR A 34 -12.46 21.52 10.96
N THR A 35 -12.00 21.78 12.18
CA THR A 35 -10.80 22.54 12.51
C THR A 35 -9.80 21.62 13.23
N PRO A 36 -8.50 21.99 13.32
CA PRO A 36 -7.50 21.25 14.09
C PRO A 36 -7.85 21.00 15.56
N ASP A 37 -8.68 21.86 16.15
CA ASP A 37 -9.04 21.84 17.56
C ASP A 37 -10.34 21.06 17.82
N ASP A 38 -11.06 20.67 16.76
CA ASP A 38 -12.27 19.88 16.89
C ASP A 38 -11.94 18.45 17.32
N ILE A 39 -12.83 17.88 18.14
CA ILE A 39 -12.76 16.48 18.54
C ILE A 39 -13.83 15.73 17.74
N PRO A 40 -13.44 14.87 16.78
CA PRO A 40 -14.40 14.04 16.06
C PRO A 40 -15.18 13.13 17.03
N ALA A 41 -16.44 12.86 16.72
CA ALA A 41 -17.21 11.87 17.46
C ALA A 41 -16.57 10.48 17.34
N ASP A 42 -16.85 9.60 18.30
CA ASP A 42 -16.31 8.25 18.29
C ASP A 42 -16.67 7.50 17.00
N GLY A 43 -15.69 6.78 16.44
CA GLY A 43 -15.80 6.08 15.15
C GLY A 43 -15.80 6.98 13.90
N VAL A 44 -15.77 8.30 14.02
CA VAL A 44 -15.71 9.20 12.85
C VAL A 44 -14.30 9.27 12.29
N ARG A 45 -14.13 8.81 11.05
CA ARG A 45 -12.90 8.97 10.27
C ARG A 45 -12.85 10.37 9.66
N VAL A 46 -11.69 11.03 9.78
CA VAL A 46 -11.40 12.32 9.17
C VAL A 46 -10.18 12.17 8.26
N ASP A 47 -10.34 12.47 6.97
CA ASP A 47 -9.25 12.31 6.00
C ASP A 47 -8.40 13.58 5.90
N LEU A 48 -7.09 13.47 6.15
CA LEU A 48 -6.17 14.62 6.10
C LEU A 48 -5.59 14.87 4.70
N ARG A 49 -5.69 13.88 3.80
CA ARG A 49 -5.18 13.93 2.42
C ARG A 49 -6.20 13.31 1.47
N ARG A 50 -6.22 13.79 0.22
CA ARG A 50 -7.05 13.20 -0.86
C ARG A 50 -6.41 12.01 -1.55
N ASN A 51 -5.09 11.85 -1.42
CA ASN A 51 -4.33 10.74 -1.95
C ASN A 51 -3.88 9.82 -0.80
N SER A 52 -3.71 8.54 -1.11
CA SER A 52 -3.34 7.50 -0.16
C SER A 52 -1.83 7.23 -0.18
N ASN A 53 -1.02 8.29 -0.15
CA ASN A 53 0.43 8.17 -0.27
C ASN A 53 1.10 7.98 1.09
N ILE A 54 1.96 6.96 1.21
CA ILE A 54 2.79 6.74 2.40
C ILE A 54 3.69 7.94 2.68
N SER A 55 4.23 8.57 1.63
CA SER A 55 5.09 9.76 1.75
C SER A 55 4.41 10.98 2.39
N THR A 56 3.08 10.99 2.48
CA THR A 56 2.30 12.04 3.14
C THR A 56 1.58 11.52 4.39
N GLY A 57 2.09 10.44 4.99
CA GLY A 57 1.58 9.87 6.23
C GLY A 57 0.44 8.87 6.06
N GLY A 58 0.17 8.42 4.83
CA GLY A 58 -0.79 7.35 4.53
C GLY A 58 -0.44 6.02 5.21
N ASP A 59 -1.43 5.14 5.27
CA ASP A 59 -1.32 3.84 5.93
C ASP A 59 -1.16 2.73 4.88
N SER A 60 -0.16 1.86 5.04
CA SER A 60 -0.04 0.61 4.28
C SER A 60 -0.79 -0.52 5.00
N ILE A 61 -1.54 -1.31 4.25
CA ILE A 61 -2.36 -2.41 4.79
C ILE A 61 -1.99 -3.68 4.02
N ASP A 62 -1.56 -4.72 4.73
CA ASP A 62 -1.33 -6.03 4.11
C ASP A 62 -2.67 -6.75 3.88
N VAL A 63 -3.01 -6.91 2.59
CA VAL A 63 -4.22 -7.61 2.15
C VAL A 63 -3.95 -8.99 1.54
N THR A 64 -2.73 -9.51 1.67
CA THR A 64 -2.27 -10.73 0.98
C THR A 64 -3.23 -11.91 1.16
N ASN A 65 -3.70 -12.15 2.39
CA ASN A 65 -4.54 -13.31 2.70
C ASN A 65 -6.03 -13.11 2.38
N ILE A 66 -6.47 -11.86 2.23
CA ILE A 66 -7.88 -11.52 1.97
C ILE A 66 -8.13 -11.14 0.51
N MET A 67 -7.07 -11.06 -0.29
CA MET A 67 -7.15 -10.81 -1.72
C MET A 67 -7.42 -12.14 -2.45
N PRO A 68 -8.40 -12.20 -3.36
CA PRO A 68 -8.65 -13.39 -4.15
C PRO A 68 -7.42 -13.79 -5.00
N ASP A 69 -7.23 -15.10 -5.16
CA ASP A 69 -6.01 -15.67 -5.76
C ASP A 69 -5.92 -15.48 -7.27
N ASP A 70 -7.05 -15.25 -7.93
CA ASP A 70 -7.12 -15.01 -9.36
C ASP A 70 -6.48 -13.66 -9.76
N TYR A 71 -6.66 -12.60 -8.98
CA TYR A 71 -5.94 -11.33 -9.15
C TYR A 71 -4.44 -11.50 -8.91
N LYS A 72 -4.03 -12.29 -7.91
CA LYS A 72 -2.61 -12.59 -7.67
C LYS A 72 -2.00 -13.34 -8.85
N THR A 73 -2.74 -14.31 -9.39
CA THR A 73 -2.33 -15.09 -10.56
C THR A 73 -2.21 -14.20 -11.78
N LEU A 74 -3.19 -13.31 -12.02
CA LEU A 74 -3.18 -12.37 -13.13
C LEU A 74 -2.01 -11.38 -13.02
N ALA A 75 -1.73 -10.85 -11.83
CA ALA A 75 -0.55 -10.00 -11.60
C ALA A 75 0.76 -10.73 -11.92
N ALA A 76 0.90 -12.00 -11.48
CA ALA A 76 2.07 -12.80 -11.81
C ALA A 76 2.21 -13.06 -13.33
N GLN A 77 1.09 -13.27 -14.03
CA GLN A 77 1.09 -13.40 -15.50
C GLN A 77 1.51 -12.10 -16.20
N MET A 78 1.08 -10.93 -15.70
CA MET A 78 1.50 -9.63 -16.22
C MET A 78 3.01 -9.42 -16.08
N ALA A 79 3.56 -9.70 -14.89
CA ALA A 79 5.01 -9.65 -14.65
C ALA A 79 5.77 -10.63 -15.56
N GLY A 80 5.25 -11.85 -15.73
CA GLY A 80 5.82 -12.85 -16.63
C GLY A 80 5.81 -12.43 -18.10
N ALA A 81 4.77 -11.73 -18.55
CA ALA A 81 4.64 -11.26 -19.93
C ALA A 81 5.72 -10.22 -20.31
N VAL A 82 6.23 -9.47 -19.33
CA VAL A 82 7.34 -8.52 -19.52
C VAL A 82 8.71 -9.13 -19.16
N GLY A 83 8.77 -10.42 -18.84
CA GLY A 83 10.00 -11.12 -18.48
C GLY A 83 10.62 -10.66 -17.16
N ALA A 84 9.85 -10.02 -16.28
CA ALA A 84 10.35 -9.54 -15.00
C ALA A 84 10.37 -10.66 -13.96
N TRP A 85 11.53 -10.90 -13.36
CA TRP A 85 11.67 -11.88 -12.28
C TRP A 85 11.12 -11.37 -10.94
N VAL A 86 11.37 -10.09 -10.65
CA VAL A 86 10.77 -9.35 -9.52
C VAL A 86 10.10 -8.11 -10.09
N CYS A 87 8.81 -7.95 -9.83
CA CYS A 87 8.02 -6.83 -10.32
C CYS A 87 6.87 -6.55 -9.35
N GLY A 88 6.65 -5.26 -9.05
CA GLY A 88 5.40 -4.78 -8.46
C GLY A 88 4.40 -4.50 -9.56
N VAL A 89 3.20 -5.06 -9.44
CA VAL A 89 2.10 -4.85 -10.39
C VAL A 89 1.00 -4.09 -9.68
N ASP A 90 0.74 -2.87 -10.14
CA ASP A 90 -0.29 -2.03 -9.55
C ASP A 90 -1.58 -2.16 -10.35
N LEU A 91 -2.64 -2.53 -9.64
CA LEU A 91 -3.97 -2.79 -10.21
C LEU A 91 -5.00 -1.86 -9.61
N ILE A 92 -5.89 -1.33 -10.45
CA ILE A 92 -7.17 -0.77 -10.02
C ILE A 92 -8.22 -1.87 -10.14
N ILE A 93 -8.83 -2.22 -9.02
CA ILE A 93 -9.83 -3.30 -8.90
C ILE A 93 -11.13 -2.68 -8.39
N PRO A 94 -12.12 -2.44 -9.26
CA PRO A 94 -13.38 -1.81 -8.86
C PRO A 94 -14.19 -2.65 -7.88
N ASP A 95 -14.21 -3.97 -8.08
CA ASP A 95 -14.91 -4.93 -7.23
C ASP A 95 -14.12 -6.23 -7.15
N LYS A 96 -13.49 -6.46 -6.01
CA LYS A 96 -12.69 -7.67 -5.75
C LYS A 96 -13.53 -8.93 -5.53
N THR A 97 -14.86 -8.84 -5.51
CA THR A 97 -15.73 -10.02 -5.37
C THR A 97 -15.98 -10.73 -6.70
N LEU A 98 -15.67 -10.07 -7.82
CA LEU A 98 -15.74 -10.64 -9.15
C LEU A 98 -14.46 -11.42 -9.47
N PRO A 99 -14.55 -12.53 -10.22
CA PRO A 99 -13.39 -13.31 -10.57
C PRO A 99 -12.55 -12.62 -11.64
N ALA A 100 -11.24 -12.77 -11.62
CA ALA A 100 -10.32 -12.20 -12.61
C ALA A 100 -9.68 -13.26 -13.49
N SER A 101 -9.64 -13.03 -14.80
CA SER A 101 -8.87 -13.87 -15.74
C SER A 101 -8.22 -13.01 -16.82
N LYS A 102 -7.38 -13.61 -17.67
CA LYS A 102 -6.79 -12.89 -18.80
C LYS A 102 -7.86 -12.42 -19.81
N GLU A 103 -8.91 -13.21 -20.01
CA GLU A 103 -10.02 -12.96 -20.91
C GLU A 103 -11.02 -11.97 -20.30
N ASN A 104 -11.21 -12.02 -18.97
CA ASN A 104 -12.04 -11.08 -18.24
C ASN A 104 -11.30 -10.55 -16.98
N PRO A 105 -10.45 -9.53 -17.12
CA PRO A 105 -9.57 -9.08 -16.03
C PRO A 105 -10.30 -8.53 -14.81
N ASN A 106 -11.46 -7.90 -14.96
CA ASN A 106 -12.17 -7.17 -13.90
C ASN A 106 -11.27 -6.21 -13.07
N CYS A 107 -10.17 -5.76 -13.69
CA CYS A 107 -9.22 -4.80 -13.16
C CYS A 107 -8.47 -4.13 -14.32
N ALA A 108 -7.81 -3.02 -14.04
CA ALA A 108 -6.86 -2.38 -14.95
C ALA A 108 -5.48 -2.35 -14.32
N CYS A 109 -4.45 -2.76 -15.07
CA CYS A 109 -3.06 -2.56 -14.67
C CYS A 109 -2.65 -1.12 -14.99
N ILE A 110 -2.18 -0.40 -13.98
CA ILE A 110 -1.78 1.01 -14.11
C ILE A 110 -0.27 1.18 -14.20
N GLU A 111 0.50 0.27 -13.59
CA GLU A 111 1.95 0.33 -13.55
C GLU A 111 2.55 -1.07 -13.38
N LEU A 112 3.71 -1.28 -13.99
CA LEU A 112 4.62 -2.40 -13.73
C LEU A 112 5.96 -1.83 -13.28
N ASN A 113 6.27 -1.96 -12.00
CA ASN A 113 7.49 -1.44 -11.40
C ASN A 113 8.53 -2.57 -11.25
N PHE A 114 9.68 -2.43 -11.91
CA PHE A 114 10.76 -3.42 -11.92
C PHE A 114 11.71 -3.27 -10.72
N ASN A 115 11.53 -2.25 -9.88
CA ASN A 115 12.23 -2.06 -8.62
C ASN A 115 11.23 -1.71 -7.50
N PRO A 116 10.32 -2.63 -7.15
CA PRO A 116 9.28 -2.36 -6.17
C PRO A 116 9.86 -2.12 -4.78
N ALA A 117 9.24 -1.21 -4.03
CA ALA A 117 9.62 -0.91 -2.65
C ALA A 117 9.19 -2.03 -1.69
N ILE A 118 9.92 -3.15 -1.69
CA ILE A 118 9.55 -4.39 -0.98
C ILE A 118 9.37 -4.21 0.54
N TYR A 119 10.03 -3.23 1.16
CA TYR A 119 9.91 -2.97 2.59
C TYR A 119 8.50 -2.54 3.00
N LEU A 120 7.76 -1.89 2.09
CA LEU A 120 6.37 -1.47 2.32
C LEU A 120 5.43 -2.67 2.51
N HIS A 121 5.78 -3.83 1.95
CA HIS A 121 5.03 -5.07 2.11
C HIS A 121 5.44 -5.85 3.36
N THR A 122 6.65 -5.61 3.89
CA THR A 122 7.14 -6.28 5.11
C THR A 122 6.68 -5.58 6.38
N TYR A 123 6.66 -4.24 6.36
CA TYR A 123 6.31 -3.43 7.52
C TYR A 123 5.10 -2.56 7.20
N CYS A 124 3.92 -3.09 7.48
CA CYS A 124 2.65 -2.41 7.25
C CYS A 124 2.17 -1.66 8.50
N HIS A 125 1.33 -0.64 8.31
CA HIS A 125 0.58 -0.06 9.41
C HIS A 125 -0.44 -1.05 9.99
N GLU A 126 -1.12 -1.79 9.11
CA GLU A 126 -2.09 -2.82 9.47
C GLU A 126 -1.81 -4.13 8.72
N GLY A 127 -2.11 -5.26 9.37
CA GLY A 127 -1.92 -6.59 8.82
C GLY A 127 -0.55 -7.19 9.14
N PRO A 128 -0.32 -8.46 8.78
CA PRO A 128 0.84 -9.20 9.25
C PRO A 128 2.15 -8.84 8.52
N GLY A 129 2.07 -8.26 7.32
CA GLY A 129 3.24 -8.05 6.47
C GLY A 129 3.82 -9.36 5.94
N GLN A 130 4.69 -9.26 4.94
CA GLN A 130 5.27 -10.40 4.24
C GLN A 130 6.80 -10.30 4.18
N ALA A 131 7.50 -11.36 4.60
CA ALA A 131 8.95 -11.45 4.47
C ALA A 131 9.34 -11.78 3.02
N LEU A 132 9.70 -10.75 2.25
CA LEU A 132 10.04 -10.90 0.82
C LEU A 132 11.55 -11.04 0.58
N THR A 133 12.38 -10.26 1.28
CA THR A 133 13.84 -10.27 1.11
C THR A 133 14.46 -11.66 1.27
N PRO A 134 14.12 -12.47 2.30
CA PRO A 134 14.67 -13.82 2.42
C PRO A 134 14.27 -14.75 1.27
N LYS A 135 13.05 -14.59 0.73
CA LYS A 135 12.56 -15.39 -0.42
C LYS A 135 13.35 -15.09 -1.69
N ILE A 136 13.67 -13.81 -1.92
CA ILE A 136 14.48 -13.37 -3.05
C ILE A 136 15.91 -13.89 -2.91
N LEU A 137 16.52 -13.73 -1.73
CA LEU A 137 17.89 -14.21 -1.47
C LEU A 137 18.01 -15.73 -1.64
N ALA A 138 17.07 -16.51 -1.08
CA ALA A 138 17.06 -17.97 -1.21
C ALA A 138 16.93 -18.44 -2.67
N LYS A 139 16.34 -17.63 -3.55
CA LYS A 139 16.27 -17.93 -4.99
C LYS A 139 17.53 -17.53 -5.75
N LEU A 140 18.23 -16.48 -5.30
CA LEU A 140 19.51 -16.05 -5.89
C LEU A 140 20.65 -16.98 -5.50
N PHE A 141 20.62 -17.53 -4.28
CA PHE A 141 21.64 -18.43 -3.75
C PHE A 141 20.99 -19.73 -3.24
N PRO A 142 20.51 -20.63 -4.13
CA PRO A 142 19.84 -21.88 -3.73
C PRO A 142 20.72 -22.88 -2.97
N GLU A 143 22.03 -22.69 -2.99
CA GLU A 143 23.02 -23.51 -2.31
C GLU A 143 23.22 -23.17 -0.82
N LEU A 144 22.71 -22.03 -0.38
CA LEU A 144 22.69 -21.59 1.02
C LEU A 144 21.44 -22.10 1.74
#